data_AF-A0A2M9Q7G1-F1
#
_entry.id   AF-A0A2M9Q7G1-F1
#
_cell.length_a   1.000
_cell.length_b   1.000
_cell.length_c   1.000
_cell.angle_alpha   90.00
_cell.angle_beta   90.00
_cell.angle_gamma   90.00
#
_symmetry.space_group_name_H-M   'P 1'
#
loop_
_entity.id
_entity.type
_entity.pdbx_description
1 polymer ?
#
loop_
_entity_poly.entity_id
_entity_poly.type
_entity_poly.pdbx_seq_one_letter_code
_entity_poly.pdbx_strand_id
1 'polypeptide(L)'
;MTSIEWYNTANVDEQKLGMKKRQLLIGSLFFLTSFFLAQSVVFEAAVPFSVPFWAIIRTKYKEYAKYVLFGGLIGCVFLGLGQVFILALQIIMYECIMRFRYWQLPQSIAVSLAVLLVQIMWQGVMYQGLPPVLVQFYVGCEAALALIMTLFMQVLFVNSHEWFTSHWTYEKLGSGLVVFAAMLT
;
A
#
# COMPACT_ATOMS: atom_id res chain seq x y z
N MET A 1 -8.38 16.63 48.75
CA MET A 1 -8.86 16.58 47.35
C MET A 1 -7.73 16.46 46.32
N THR A 2 -6.48 16.79 46.65
CA THR A 2 -5.34 16.80 45.70
C THR A 2 -4.78 15.43 45.30
N SER A 3 -4.95 14.38 46.11
CA SER A 3 -4.42 13.04 45.80
C SER A 3 -5.21 12.27 44.74
N ILE A 4 -6.52 12.55 44.62
CA ILE A 4 -7.41 11.90 43.64
C ILE A 4 -7.18 12.48 42.23
N GLU A 5 -6.89 13.77 42.14
CA GLU A 5 -6.52 14.43 40.88
C GLU A 5 -5.21 13.89 40.31
N TRP A 6 -4.19 13.74 41.16
CA TRP A 6 -2.88 13.20 40.75
C TRP A 6 -2.95 11.76 40.22
N TYR A 7 -3.78 10.92 40.84
CA TYR A 7 -3.94 9.53 40.42
C TYR A 7 -4.68 9.44 39.07
N ASN A 8 -5.67 10.30 38.83
CA ASN A 8 -6.36 10.39 37.55
C ASN A 8 -5.45 10.95 36.45
N THR A 9 -4.65 11.97 36.71
CA THR A 9 -3.70 12.51 35.71
C THR A 9 -2.62 11.50 35.33
N ALA A 10 -2.06 10.78 36.29
CA ALA A 10 -1.04 9.76 36.03
C ALA A 10 -1.59 8.58 35.19
N ASN A 11 -2.80 8.11 35.51
CA ASN A 11 -3.43 7.02 34.77
C ASN A 11 -3.81 7.44 33.32
N VAL A 12 -4.25 8.69 33.14
CA VAL A 12 -4.54 9.25 31.80
C VAL A 12 -3.26 9.40 30.97
N ASP A 13 -2.16 9.83 31.58
CA ASP A 13 -0.88 9.97 30.89
C ASP A 13 -0.24 8.61 30.56
N GLU A 14 -0.36 7.60 31.44
CA GLU A 14 0.06 6.22 31.13
C GLU A 14 -0.78 5.58 30.03
N GLN A 15 -2.10 5.79 30.01
CA GLN A 15 -2.95 5.35 28.90
C GLN A 15 -2.58 6.05 27.58
N LYS A 16 -2.34 7.37 27.60
CA LYS A 16 -1.87 8.11 26.42
C LYS A 16 -0.50 7.64 25.95
N LEU A 17 0.41 7.31 26.85
CA LEU A 17 1.75 6.80 26.53
C LEU A 17 1.67 5.39 25.92
N GLY A 18 0.81 4.52 26.47
CA GLY A 18 0.52 3.19 25.93
C GLY A 18 -0.11 3.24 24.54
N MET A 19 -1.05 4.17 24.33
CA MET A 19 -1.66 4.43 23.02
C MET A 19 -0.64 4.94 22.00
N LYS A 20 0.25 5.88 22.39
CA LYS A 20 1.33 6.38 21.54
C LYS A 20 2.32 5.28 21.17
N LYS A 21 2.76 4.45 22.13
CA LYS A 21 3.67 3.32 21.88
C LYS A 21 3.04 2.33 20.89
N ARG A 22 1.76 1.99 21.07
CA ARG A 22 1.03 1.09 20.17
C ARG A 22 0.86 1.68 18.77
N GLN A 23 0.55 2.98 18.67
CA GLN A 23 0.48 3.70 17.40
C GLN A 23 1.84 3.70 16.68
N LEU A 24 2.94 3.89 17.40
CA LEU A 24 4.28 3.86 16.84
C LEU A 24 4.66 2.44 16.36
N LEU A 25 4.28 1.41 17.12
CA LEU A 25 4.51 0.01 16.76
C LEU A 25 3.72 -0.39 15.49
N ILE A 26 2.44 -0.03 15.41
CA ILE A 26 1.60 -0.25 14.22
C ILE A 26 2.14 0.53 13.02
N GLY A 27 2.54 1.79 13.21
CA GLY A 27 3.15 2.61 12.16
C GLY A 27 4.46 2.02 11.64
N SER A 28 5.30 1.50 12.53
CA SER A 28 6.53 0.78 12.16
C SER A 28 6.24 -0.50 11.39
N LEU A 29 5.19 -1.24 11.76
CA LEU A 29 4.80 -2.46 11.06
C LEU A 29 4.31 -2.13 9.64
N PHE A 30 3.46 -1.12 9.48
CA PHE A 30 3.03 -0.65 8.16
C PHE A 30 4.17 -0.10 7.30
N PHE A 31 5.13 0.60 7.91
CA PHE A 31 6.34 1.05 7.22
C PHE A 31 7.13 -0.15 6.68
N LEU A 32 7.40 -1.14 7.54
CA LEU A 32 8.18 -2.33 7.20
C LEU A 32 7.46 -3.19 6.16
N THR A 33 6.14 -3.36 6.30
CA THR A 33 5.30 -3.99 5.29
C THR A 33 5.42 -3.28 3.95
N SER A 34 5.26 -1.95 3.91
CA SER A 34 5.38 -1.21 2.65
C SER A 34 6.77 -1.30 2.03
N PHE A 35 7.82 -1.37 2.85
CA PHE A 35 9.20 -1.48 2.40
C PHE A 35 9.42 -2.80 1.67
N PHE A 36 9.04 -3.93 2.28
CA PHE A 36 9.16 -5.24 1.64
C PHE A 36 8.26 -5.38 0.41
N LEU A 37 7.02 -4.85 0.45
CA LEU A 37 6.15 -4.83 -0.73
C LEU A 37 6.63 -3.94 -1.87
N ALA A 38 7.51 -2.97 -1.60
CA ALA A 38 8.14 -2.19 -2.65
C ALA A 38 9.33 -2.92 -3.27
N GLN A 39 9.92 -3.88 -2.55
CA GLN A 39 11.06 -4.68 -3.02
C GLN A 39 10.63 -5.99 -3.70
N SER A 40 9.40 -6.43 -3.49
CA SER A 40 8.89 -7.68 -4.06
C SER A 40 8.96 -7.69 -5.59
N VAL A 41 9.66 -8.69 -6.12
CA VAL A 41 9.81 -8.93 -7.56
C VAL A 41 9.06 -10.21 -7.89
N VAL A 42 8.14 -10.14 -8.86
CA VAL A 42 7.47 -11.34 -9.39
C VAL A 42 7.66 -11.34 -10.89
N PHE A 43 8.12 -12.48 -11.43
CA PHE A 43 8.48 -12.62 -12.85
C PHE A 43 9.62 -11.71 -13.29
N GLU A 44 10.66 -11.53 -12.45
CA GLU A 44 11.81 -10.64 -12.71
C GLU A 44 11.47 -9.16 -12.93
N ALA A 45 10.19 -8.79 -12.80
CA ALA A 45 9.70 -7.43 -12.86
C ALA A 45 9.36 -6.93 -11.44
N ALA A 46 9.78 -5.71 -11.13
CA ALA A 46 9.40 -5.06 -9.89
C ALA A 46 7.89 -4.79 -9.92
N VAL A 47 7.11 -5.55 -9.15
CA VAL A 47 5.66 -5.43 -9.17
C VAL A 47 5.23 -4.27 -8.29
N PRO A 48 4.28 -3.42 -8.72
CA PRO A 48 3.90 -2.23 -7.95
C PRO A 48 2.99 -2.58 -6.78
N PHE A 49 3.31 -3.57 -5.94
CA PHE A 49 2.49 -3.97 -4.80
C PHE A 49 2.44 -2.92 -3.69
N SER A 50 3.40 -1.98 -3.67
CA SER A 50 3.34 -0.81 -2.80
C SER A 50 2.13 0.10 -3.08
N VAL A 51 1.67 0.21 -4.34
CA VAL A 51 0.54 1.08 -4.71
C VAL A 51 -0.82 0.57 -4.19
N PRO A 52 -1.22 -0.70 -4.41
CA PRO A 52 -2.37 -1.31 -3.76
C PRO A 52 -2.40 -1.11 -2.25
N PHE A 53 -1.26 -1.33 -1.60
CA PHE A 53 -1.14 -1.25 -0.15
C PHE A 53 -1.34 0.19 0.33
N TRP A 54 -0.65 1.14 -0.28
CA TRP A 54 -0.81 2.56 0.03
C TRP A 54 -2.24 3.05 -0.19
N ALA A 55 -2.88 2.67 -1.29
CA ALA A 55 -4.26 3.06 -1.59
C ALA A 55 -5.25 2.62 -0.49
N ILE A 56 -5.08 1.41 0.07
CA ILE A 56 -5.97 0.87 1.11
C ILE A 56 -5.72 1.55 2.46
N ILE A 57 -4.45 1.70 2.84
CA ILE A 57 -4.08 2.38 4.09
C ILE A 57 -4.52 3.85 4.04
N ARG A 58 -4.40 4.53 2.90
CA ARG A 58 -4.88 5.90 2.72
C ARG A 58 -6.40 6.04 2.92
N THR A 59 -7.19 5.06 2.51
CA THR A 59 -8.65 5.08 2.70
C THR A 59 -9.04 4.71 4.14
N LYS A 60 -8.45 3.66 4.72
CA LYS A 60 -8.87 3.09 6.02
C LYS A 60 -8.11 3.62 7.23
N TYR A 61 -6.88 4.09 7.04
CA TYR A 61 -5.89 4.39 8.08
C TYR A 61 -5.09 5.66 7.73
N LYS A 62 -5.78 6.79 7.53
CA LYS A 62 -5.21 8.07 7.06
C LYS A 62 -3.97 8.54 7.83
N GLU A 63 -3.94 8.33 9.15
CA GLU A 63 -2.81 8.71 10.00
C GLU A 63 -1.52 7.96 9.64
N TYR A 64 -1.63 6.73 9.12
CA TYR A 64 -0.51 5.87 8.83
C TYR A 64 -0.05 5.91 7.36
N ALA A 65 -0.82 6.53 6.48
CA ALA A 65 -0.54 6.59 5.05
C ALA A 65 0.83 7.21 4.73
N LYS A 66 1.30 8.16 5.56
CA LYS A 66 2.63 8.77 5.41
C LYS A 66 3.75 7.76 5.66
N TYR A 67 3.62 6.92 6.70
CA TYR A 67 4.62 5.90 6.99
C TYR A 67 4.72 4.87 5.86
N VAL A 68 3.58 4.47 5.29
CA VAL A 68 3.55 3.57 4.14
C VAL A 68 4.21 4.20 2.91
N LEU A 69 3.91 5.47 2.62
CA LEU A 69 4.52 6.16 1.49
C LEU A 69 6.05 6.24 1.62
N PHE A 70 6.56 6.59 2.80
CA PHE A 70 8.01 6.60 3.05
C PHE A 70 8.63 5.20 2.96
N GLY A 71 7.96 4.18 3.53
CA GLY A 71 8.43 2.79 3.44
C GLY A 71 8.52 2.32 1.99
N GLY A 72 7.49 2.61 1.18
CA GLY A 72 7.47 2.29 -0.24
C GLY A 72 8.55 3.01 -1.04
N LEU A 73 8.71 4.33 -0.85
CA LEU A 73 9.76 5.09 -1.54
C LEU A 73 11.16 4.60 -1.17
N ILE A 74 11.43 4.38 0.12
CA ILE A 74 12.74 3.88 0.59
C ILE A 74 12.99 2.48 0.03
N GLY A 75 11.99 1.60 0.00
CA GLY A 75 12.11 0.28 -0.62
C GLY A 75 12.48 0.35 -2.10
N CYS A 76 11.83 1.23 -2.87
CA CYS A 76 12.15 1.43 -4.28
C CYS A 76 13.54 2.03 -4.53
N VAL A 77 14.10 2.81 -3.60
CA VAL A 77 15.47 3.35 -3.74
C VAL A 77 16.49 2.22 -3.89
N PHE A 78 16.29 1.10 -3.19
CA PHE A 78 17.18 -0.08 -3.29
C PHE A 78 17.06 -0.82 -4.63
N LEU A 79 15.91 -0.76 -5.30
CA LEU A 79 15.71 -1.33 -6.64
C LEU A 79 16.24 -0.42 -7.76
N GLY A 80 16.28 0.89 -7.51
CA GLY A 80 16.85 1.87 -8.42
C GLY A 80 15.99 3.14 -8.55
N LEU A 81 16.64 4.24 -8.96
CA LEU A 81 15.97 5.55 -9.06
C LEU A 81 14.77 5.55 -10.01
N GLY A 82 14.81 4.76 -11.10
CA GLY A 82 13.68 4.64 -12.02
C GLY A 82 12.41 4.09 -11.34
N GLN A 83 12.55 3.12 -10.44
CA GLN A 83 11.42 2.55 -9.71
C GLN A 83 10.80 3.55 -8.74
N VAL A 84 11.62 4.40 -8.11
CA VAL A 84 11.13 5.49 -7.26
C VAL A 84 10.27 6.46 -8.06
N PHE A 85 10.72 6.84 -9.27
CA PHE A 85 9.96 7.71 -10.16
C PHE A 85 8.65 7.06 -10.62
N ILE A 86 8.68 5.80 -11.03
CA ILE A 86 7.48 5.05 -11.44
C ILE A 86 6.48 4.99 -10.29
N LEU A 87 6.92 4.61 -9.08
CA LEU A 87 6.07 4.53 -7.90
C LEU A 87 5.43 5.89 -7.58
N ALA A 88 6.22 6.97 -7.56
CA ALA A 88 5.72 8.32 -7.31
C ALA A 88 4.66 8.72 -8.36
N LEU A 89 4.90 8.40 -9.63
CA LEU A 89 4.00 8.71 -10.73
C LEU A 89 2.71 7.89 -10.66
N GLN A 90 2.79 6.62 -10.26
CA GLN A 90 1.61 5.75 -10.02
C GLN A 90 0.74 6.29 -8.88
N ILE A 91 1.36 6.72 -7.78
CA ILE A 91 0.65 7.35 -6.65
C ILE A 91 -0.05 8.64 -7.10
N ILE A 92 0.63 9.51 -7.84
CA ILE A 92 0.06 10.75 -8.37
C ILE A 92 -1.09 10.45 -9.33
N MET A 93 -0.92 9.50 -10.24
CA MET A 93 -1.94 9.11 -11.20
C MET A 93 -3.17 8.53 -10.50
N TYR A 94 -2.99 7.66 -9.51
CA TYR A 94 -4.07 7.13 -8.70
C TYR A 94 -4.83 8.25 -7.97
N GLU A 95 -4.13 9.21 -7.38
CA GLU A 95 -4.75 10.38 -6.73
C GLU A 95 -5.55 11.23 -7.73
N CYS A 96 -5.03 11.43 -8.95
CA CYS A 96 -5.76 12.11 -10.02
C CYS A 96 -7.05 11.36 -10.40
N ILE A 97 -6.98 10.03 -10.58
CA ILE A 97 -8.15 9.20 -10.92
C ILE A 97 -9.20 9.28 -9.81
N MET A 98 -8.79 9.13 -8.55
CA MET A 98 -9.71 9.17 -7.40
C MET A 98 -10.28 10.56 -7.13
N ARG A 99 -9.59 11.64 -7.51
CA ARG A 99 -10.07 13.02 -7.38
C ARG A 99 -11.07 13.40 -8.46
N PHE A 100 -11.09 12.68 -9.59
CA PHE A 100 -12.04 12.91 -10.67
C PHE A 100 -13.46 12.49 -10.27
N ARG A 101 -14.29 13.50 -9.96
CA ARG A 101 -15.64 13.34 -9.41
C ARG A 101 -16.62 12.52 -10.27
N TYR A 102 -16.37 12.37 -11.56
CA TYR A 102 -17.22 11.60 -12.49
C TYR A 102 -16.84 10.13 -12.60
N TRP A 103 -15.68 9.70 -12.07
CA TRP A 103 -15.27 8.31 -12.06
C TRP A 103 -15.33 7.76 -10.63
N GLN A 104 -16.49 7.28 -10.21
CA GLN A 104 -16.62 6.47 -8.99
C GLN A 104 -16.14 5.03 -9.25
N LEU A 105 -14.87 4.89 -9.65
CA LEU A 105 -14.28 3.59 -9.93
C LEU A 105 -14.00 2.84 -8.61
N PRO A 106 -14.23 1.52 -8.58
CA PRO A 106 -13.83 0.72 -7.44
C PRO A 106 -12.30 0.77 -7.31
N GLN A 107 -11.82 0.80 -6.06
CA GLN A 107 -10.43 1.10 -5.75
C GLN A 107 -9.43 0.17 -6.47
N SER A 108 -9.76 -1.11 -6.65
CA SER A 108 -8.91 -2.08 -7.37
C SER A 108 -8.74 -1.75 -8.85
N ILE A 109 -9.81 -1.27 -9.50
CA ILE A 109 -9.75 -0.85 -10.90
C ILE A 109 -8.95 0.46 -11.01
N ALA A 110 -9.16 1.40 -10.08
CA ALA A 110 -8.41 2.66 -10.06
C ALA A 110 -6.89 2.43 -9.91
N VAL A 111 -6.47 1.53 -9.02
CA VAL A 111 -5.06 1.17 -8.84
C VAL A 111 -4.48 0.50 -10.10
N SER A 112 -5.19 -0.49 -10.66
CA SER A 112 -4.75 -1.19 -11.87
C SER A 112 -4.61 -0.24 -13.07
N LEU A 113 -5.57 0.67 -13.24
CA LEU A 113 -5.56 1.66 -14.31
C LEU A 113 -4.43 2.69 -14.11
N ALA A 114 -4.16 3.12 -12.88
CA ALA A 114 -3.02 3.98 -12.57
C ALA A 114 -1.68 3.31 -12.94
N VAL A 115 -1.51 2.04 -12.56
CA VAL A 115 -0.33 1.24 -12.92
C VAL A 115 -0.20 1.12 -14.43
N LEU A 116 -1.27 0.73 -15.13
CA LEU A 116 -1.27 0.53 -16.57
C LEU A 116 -0.93 1.81 -17.34
N LEU A 117 -1.55 2.94 -17.00
CA LEU A 117 -1.29 4.22 -17.66
C LEU A 117 0.15 4.68 -17.44
N VAL A 118 0.65 4.60 -16.21
CA VAL A 118 2.01 5.02 -15.90
C VAL A 118 3.03 4.12 -16.59
N GLN A 119 2.80 2.81 -16.62
CA GLN A 119 3.70 1.89 -17.30
C GLN A 119 3.69 2.11 -18.82
N ILE A 120 2.52 2.27 -19.45
CA ILE A 120 2.46 2.58 -20.90
C ILE A 120 3.19 3.89 -21.20
N MET A 121 2.99 4.93 -20.38
CA MET A 121 3.65 6.21 -20.55
C MET A 121 5.17 6.09 -20.38
N TRP A 122 5.62 5.38 -19.34
CA TRP A 122 7.04 5.19 -19.06
C TRP A 122 7.75 4.40 -20.16
N GLN A 123 7.15 3.27 -20.58
CA GLN A 123 7.69 2.46 -21.67
C GLN A 123 7.69 3.21 -23.00
N GLY A 124 6.67 4.04 -23.26
CA GLY A 124 6.63 4.90 -24.45
C GLY A 124 7.76 5.93 -24.48
N VAL A 125 8.11 6.52 -23.34
CA VAL A 125 9.24 7.46 -23.23
C VAL A 125 10.58 6.73 -23.39
N MET A 126 10.75 5.57 -22.76
CA MET A 126 12.02 4.83 -22.78
C MET A 126 12.37 4.26 -24.16
N TYR A 127 11.39 3.71 -24.87
CA TYR A 127 11.62 3.11 -26.18
C TYR A 127 11.57 4.12 -27.34
N GLN A 128 11.25 5.40 -27.08
CA GLN A 128 11.09 6.46 -28.09
C GLN A 128 10.26 6.01 -29.31
N GLY A 129 9.21 5.22 -29.07
CA GLY A 129 8.49 4.52 -30.13
C GLY A 129 7.59 3.42 -29.58
N LEU A 130 7.21 2.47 -30.44
CA LEU A 130 6.39 1.32 -30.05
C LEU A 130 7.25 0.29 -29.29
N PRO A 131 7.00 0.06 -27.99
CA PRO A 131 7.72 -0.95 -27.26
C PRO A 131 7.42 -2.35 -27.82
N PRO A 132 8.37 -3.31 -27.71
CA PRO A 132 8.14 -4.69 -28.15
C PRO A 132 6.88 -5.29 -27.54
N VAL A 133 6.17 -6.13 -28.30
CA VAL A 133 4.91 -6.77 -27.86
C VAL A 133 5.08 -7.52 -26.53
N LEU A 134 6.25 -8.13 -26.33
CA LEU A 134 6.61 -8.81 -25.08
C LEU A 134 6.57 -7.87 -23.87
N VAL A 135 7.10 -6.65 -24.00
CA VAL A 135 7.08 -5.63 -22.93
C VAL A 135 5.65 -5.19 -22.64
N GLN A 136 4.82 -5.03 -23.67
CA GLN A 136 3.40 -4.68 -23.50
C GLN A 136 2.63 -5.77 -22.76
N PHE A 137 2.95 -7.04 -23.02
CA PHE A 137 2.38 -8.17 -22.30
C PHE A 137 2.77 -8.13 -20.81
N TYR A 138 4.03 -7.87 -20.48
CA TYR A 138 4.47 -7.71 -19.08
C TYR A 138 3.77 -6.56 -18.36
N VAL A 139 3.60 -5.41 -19.03
CA VAL A 139 2.82 -4.29 -18.47
C VAL A 139 1.37 -4.70 -18.18
N GLY A 140 0.76 -5.49 -19.05
CA GLY A 140 -0.57 -6.06 -18.83
C GLY A 140 -0.61 -6.99 -17.60
N CYS A 141 0.40 -7.86 -17.46
CA CYS A 141 0.54 -8.73 -16.29
C CYS A 141 0.70 -7.94 -14.98
N GLU A 142 1.54 -6.91 -14.95
CA GLU A 142 1.70 -6.04 -13.78
C GLU A 142 0.39 -5.36 -13.37
N ALA A 143 -0.36 -4.83 -14.34
CA ALA A 143 -1.65 -4.21 -14.08
C ALA A 143 -2.68 -5.22 -13.54
N ALA A 144 -2.72 -6.43 -14.08
CA ALA A 144 -3.57 -7.51 -13.60
C ALA A 144 -3.17 -7.96 -12.18
N LEU A 145 -1.86 -8.12 -11.91
CA LEU A 145 -1.35 -8.44 -10.58
C LEU A 145 -1.68 -7.36 -9.55
N ALA A 146 -1.53 -6.08 -9.93
CA ALA A 146 -1.91 -4.95 -9.08
C ALA A 146 -3.41 -4.97 -8.73
N LEU A 147 -4.27 -5.33 -9.69
CA LEU A 147 -5.71 -5.48 -9.47
C LEU A 147 -6.00 -6.59 -8.45
N ILE A 148 -5.46 -7.79 -8.69
CA ILE A 148 -5.66 -8.96 -7.83
C ILE A 148 -5.12 -8.71 -6.43
N MET A 149 -3.92 -8.14 -6.31
CA MET A 149 -3.32 -7.80 -5.02
C MET A 149 -4.16 -6.76 -4.27
N THR A 150 -4.73 -5.77 -4.97
CA THR A 150 -5.62 -4.80 -4.33
C THR A 150 -6.88 -5.47 -3.76
N LEU A 151 -7.43 -6.46 -4.45
CA LEU A 151 -8.57 -7.25 -3.93
C LEU A 151 -8.18 -8.03 -2.67
N PHE A 152 -7.05 -8.76 -2.69
CA PHE A 152 -6.59 -9.49 -1.51
C PHE A 152 -6.33 -8.58 -0.31
N MET A 153 -5.71 -7.42 -0.56
CA MET A 153 -5.45 -6.44 0.49
C MET A 153 -6.74 -5.83 1.04
N GLN A 154 -7.78 -5.65 0.22
CA GLN A 154 -9.09 -5.17 0.70
C GLN A 154 -9.78 -6.18 1.63
N VAL A 155 -9.65 -7.47 1.31
CA VAL A 155 -10.15 -8.58 2.15
C VAL A 155 -9.35 -8.69 3.44
N LEU A 156 -8.03 -8.53 3.35
CA LEU A 156 -7.13 -8.60 4.51
C LEU A 156 -7.37 -7.44 5.49
N PHE A 157 -7.31 -6.21 4.99
CA PHE A 157 -7.44 -5.02 5.81
C PHE A 157 -8.91 -4.64 5.94
N VAL A 158 -9.59 -5.11 6.99
CA VAL A 158 -10.94 -4.66 7.36
C VAL A 158 -10.88 -3.27 8.02
N ASN A 159 -12.02 -2.56 8.07
CA ASN A 159 -12.12 -1.26 8.74
C ASN A 159 -11.56 -1.32 10.18
N SER A 160 -10.88 -0.24 10.58
CA SER A 160 -10.10 -0.11 11.82
C SER A 160 -10.88 -0.47 13.09
N HIS A 161 -12.19 -0.27 13.10
CA HIS A 161 -13.06 -0.54 14.24
C HIS A 161 -13.28 -2.05 14.51
N GLU A 162 -13.12 -2.90 13.49
CA GLU A 162 -13.39 -4.34 13.60
C GLU A 162 -12.12 -5.20 13.66
N TRP A 163 -10.93 -4.60 13.52
CA TRP A 163 -9.68 -5.36 13.46
C TRP A 163 -9.42 -6.21 14.72
N PHE A 164 -9.93 -5.77 15.88
CA PHE A 164 -9.80 -6.49 17.15
C PHE A 164 -11.00 -7.37 17.53
N THR A 165 -12.16 -7.16 16.92
CA THR A 165 -13.42 -7.85 17.25
C THR A 165 -13.87 -8.84 16.17
N SER A 166 -13.25 -8.81 14.99
CA SER A 166 -13.66 -9.65 13.86
C SER A 166 -13.10 -11.07 13.98
N HIS A 167 -13.96 -12.07 13.78
CA HIS A 167 -13.52 -13.46 13.60
C HIS A 167 -12.58 -13.57 12.38
N TRP A 168 -11.50 -14.33 12.57
CA TRP A 168 -10.54 -14.64 11.51
C TRP A 168 -11.15 -15.67 10.56
N THR A 169 -11.81 -15.21 9.50
CA THR A 169 -12.36 -16.06 8.43
C THR A 169 -11.22 -16.68 7.61
N TYR A 170 -11.41 -17.89 7.08
CA TYR A 170 -10.46 -18.59 6.20
C TYR A 170 -9.97 -17.72 5.02
N GLU A 171 -10.84 -16.86 4.48
CA GLU A 171 -10.51 -15.91 3.41
C GLU A 171 -9.45 -14.87 3.82
N LYS A 172 -9.47 -14.40 5.08
CA LYS A 172 -8.48 -13.44 5.61
C LYS A 172 -7.14 -14.09 5.90
N LEU A 173 -7.17 -15.33 6.39
CA LEU A 173 -5.97 -16.14 6.56
C LEU A 173 -5.32 -16.43 5.21
N GLY A 174 -6.12 -16.78 4.20
CA GLY A 174 -5.68 -16.98 2.82
C GLY A 174 -5.06 -15.72 2.21
N SER A 175 -5.75 -14.57 2.30
CA SER A 175 -5.19 -13.30 1.80
C SER A 175 -3.94 -12.88 2.55
N GLY A 176 -3.87 -13.15 3.86
CA GLY A 176 -2.68 -12.89 4.68
C GLY A 176 -1.50 -13.73 4.28
N LEU A 177 -1.71 -15.01 4.03
CA LEU A 177 -0.67 -15.90 3.54
C LEU A 177 -0.13 -15.43 2.18
N VAL A 178 -1.01 -15.04 1.26
CA VAL A 178 -0.61 -14.56 -0.09
C VAL A 178 0.18 -13.27 -0.01
N VAL A 179 -0.28 -12.30 0.78
CA VAL A 179 0.43 -11.03 0.97
C VAL A 179 1.78 -11.25 1.67
N PHE A 180 1.82 -12.11 2.68
CA PHE A 180 3.05 -12.44 3.40
C PHE A 180 4.04 -13.21 2.52
N ALA A 181 3.56 -14.12 1.67
CA ALA A 181 4.40 -14.80 0.69
C ALA A 181 5.02 -13.80 -0.30
N ALA A 182 4.23 -12.83 -0.79
CA ALA A 182 4.73 -11.77 -1.67
C ALA A 182 5.73 -10.82 -0.98
N MET A 183 5.73 -10.73 0.35
CA MET A 183 6.73 -9.97 1.11
C MET A 183 8.07 -10.69 1.25
N LEU A 184 8.07 -12.03 1.15
CA LEU A 184 9.26 -12.86 1.37
C LEU A 184 10.04 -13.16 0.08
N THR A 185 9.43 -12.93 -1.08
CA THR A 185 10.04 -13.07 -2.41
C THR A 185 10.83 -11.84 -2.79
#